data_AF-X6CSW0-F1
#
_entry.id   AF-X6CSW0-F1
#
_cell.length_a   1.000
_cell.length_b   1.000
_cell.length_c   1.000
_cell.angle_alpha   90.00
_cell.angle_beta   90.00
_cell.angle_gamma   90.00
#
_symmetry.space_group_name_H-M   'P 1'
#
loop_
_entity.id
_entity.type
_entity.pdbx_description
1 polymer ?
#
loop_
_entity_poly.entity_id
_entity_poly.type
_entity_poly.pdbx_seq_one_letter_code
_entity_poly.pdbx_strand_id
1 'polypeptide(L)'
;MLSADETQASLIGAWRLMLGKVDGLRLLDLSADGFWNSFFAIIVAAPALIVGWVGIANEIGDPDAFAGRFSMLLRLATVDIGSWVLPLVALALVAPRAGIGGRFVHYVVASNWASAITAWLMLPSALTRLFLSSASQVSSLVSLLLFALSMVLTWRMTNATIGKGAAVGTAVFVGMFIASLLVLFGLQMLLGIAVPDDVGAQSLSGLYPG
;
A
#
# COMPACT_ATOMS: atom_id res chain seq x y z
N MET A 1 22.52 0.29 -10.89
CA MET A 1 21.19 -0.35 -11.01
C MET A 1 21.24 -1.61 -10.17
N LEU A 2 20.21 -1.90 -9.38
CA LEU A 2 20.11 -3.17 -8.65
C LEU A 2 20.12 -4.34 -9.65
N SER A 3 20.87 -5.38 -9.33
CA SER A 3 20.86 -6.62 -10.11
C SER A 3 19.54 -7.39 -9.90
N ALA A 4 19.24 -8.29 -10.83
CA ALA A 4 18.10 -9.19 -10.70
C ALA A 4 18.22 -10.09 -9.45
N ASP A 5 19.44 -10.55 -9.15
CA ASP A 5 19.73 -11.41 -8.01
C ASP A 5 19.48 -10.68 -6.67
N GLU A 6 19.90 -9.41 -6.55
CA GLU A 6 19.64 -8.59 -5.36
C GLU A 6 18.15 -8.31 -5.17
N THR A 7 17.44 -8.04 -6.27
CA THR A 7 15.99 -7.85 -6.26
C THR A 7 15.27 -9.12 -5.80
N GLN A 8 15.65 -10.28 -6.36
CA GLN A 8 15.09 -11.57 -5.98
C GLN A 8 15.39 -11.91 -4.51
N ALA A 9 16.63 -11.73 -4.07
CA ALA A 9 17.02 -11.95 -2.67
C ALA A 9 16.20 -11.08 -1.72
N SER A 10 15.99 -9.82 -2.08
CA SER A 10 15.19 -8.87 -1.29
C SER A 10 13.72 -9.27 -1.20
N LEU A 11 13.11 -9.68 -2.32
CA LEU A 11 11.74 -10.18 -2.35
C LEU A 11 11.59 -11.48 -1.52
N ILE A 12 12.54 -12.41 -1.62
CA ILE A 12 12.54 -13.63 -0.81
C ILE A 12 12.70 -13.29 0.68
N GLY A 13 13.58 -12.35 1.02
CA GLY A 13 13.77 -11.85 2.38
C GLY A 13 12.48 -11.28 2.98
N ALA A 14 11.84 -10.37 2.24
CA ALA A 14 10.56 -9.78 2.65
C ALA A 14 9.45 -10.82 2.77
N TRP A 15 9.35 -11.76 1.83
CA TRP A 15 8.37 -12.85 1.90
C TRP A 15 8.56 -13.73 3.14
N ARG A 16 9.80 -14.09 3.47
CA ARG A 16 10.11 -14.83 4.71
C ARG A 16 9.64 -14.06 5.95
N LEU A 17 9.86 -12.75 6.00
CA LEU A 17 9.40 -11.91 7.10
C LEU A 17 7.88 -11.81 7.16
N MET A 18 7.19 -11.73 6.02
CA MET A 18 5.72 -11.80 5.92
C MET A 18 5.17 -13.13 6.44
N LEU A 19 5.95 -14.21 6.30
CA LEU A 19 5.69 -15.51 6.92
C LEU A 19 6.21 -15.61 8.37
N GLY A 20 6.58 -14.49 9.01
CA GLY A 20 7.07 -14.41 10.38
C GLY A 20 8.46 -15.00 10.62
N LYS A 21 9.21 -15.33 9.57
CA LYS A 21 10.55 -15.92 9.68
C LYS A 21 11.61 -14.82 9.73
N VAL A 22 12.17 -14.59 10.92
CA VAL A 22 13.14 -13.50 11.20
C VAL A 22 14.43 -13.64 10.38
N ASP A 23 14.78 -14.87 9.98
CA ASP A 23 15.95 -15.13 9.13
C ASP A 23 15.86 -14.49 7.74
N GLY A 24 14.69 -14.00 7.32
CA GLY A 24 14.54 -13.19 6.12
C GLY A 24 15.38 -11.91 6.13
N LEU A 25 15.66 -11.34 7.31
CA LEU A 25 16.54 -10.17 7.44
C LEU A 25 17.95 -10.41 6.90
N ARG A 26 18.42 -11.68 6.89
CA ARG A 26 19.76 -12.04 6.38
C ARG A 26 19.87 -11.93 4.86
N LEU A 27 18.74 -11.82 4.16
CA LEU A 27 18.67 -11.67 2.71
C LEU A 27 18.49 -10.21 2.27
N LEU A 28 18.34 -9.29 3.22
CA LEU A 28 18.16 -7.87 2.93
C LEU A 28 19.49 -7.14 3.10
N ASP A 29 19.79 -6.21 2.19
CA ASP A 29 20.86 -5.24 2.39
C ASP A 29 20.39 -4.15 3.37
N LEU A 30 20.95 -4.18 4.58
CA LEU A 30 20.60 -3.29 5.69
C LEU A 30 21.61 -2.15 5.86
N SER A 31 22.51 -1.96 4.90
CA SER A 31 23.43 -0.82 4.84
C SER A 31 22.68 0.49 4.51
N ALA A 32 23.41 1.60 4.54
CA ALA A 32 22.87 2.89 4.10
C ALA A 32 22.51 2.89 2.61
N ASP A 33 23.28 2.21 1.78
CA ASP A 33 22.98 2.06 0.36
C ASP A 33 21.78 1.13 0.16
N GLY A 34 21.73 0.01 0.89
CA GLY A 34 20.58 -0.89 0.93
C GLY A 34 19.28 -0.20 1.32
N PHE A 35 19.32 0.75 2.26
CA PHE A 35 18.19 1.60 2.62
C PHE A 35 17.64 2.35 1.40
N TRP A 36 18.48 3.11 0.70
CA TRP A 36 18.03 3.89 -0.46
C TRP A 36 17.63 2.99 -1.64
N ASN A 37 18.39 1.92 -1.88
CA ASN A 37 18.12 0.94 -2.91
C ASN A 37 16.78 0.23 -2.70
N SER A 38 16.32 0.04 -1.46
CA SER A 38 15.03 -0.58 -1.18
C SER A 38 13.82 0.16 -1.77
N PHE A 39 13.93 1.48 -2.02
CA PHE A 39 12.87 2.25 -2.67
C PHE A 39 12.67 1.87 -4.14
N PHE A 40 13.61 1.15 -4.75
CA PHE A 40 13.41 0.51 -6.06
C PHE A 40 12.21 -0.46 -6.06
N ALA A 41 11.78 -0.95 -4.89
CA ALA A 41 10.55 -1.71 -4.74
C ALA A 41 9.30 -0.98 -5.30
N ILE A 42 9.29 0.36 -5.32
CA ILE A 42 8.21 1.14 -5.96
C ILE A 42 8.16 0.86 -7.47
N ILE A 43 9.32 0.78 -8.12
CA ILE A 43 9.42 0.46 -9.56
C ILE A 43 8.96 -0.98 -9.80
N VAL A 44 9.34 -1.91 -8.92
CA VAL A 44 8.88 -3.30 -8.98
C VAL A 44 7.36 -3.43 -8.79
N ALA A 45 6.77 -2.58 -7.94
CA ALA A 45 5.33 -2.53 -7.68
C ALA A 45 4.54 -1.84 -8.81
N ALA A 46 5.16 -0.91 -9.53
CA ALA A 46 4.50 -0.01 -10.47
C ALA A 46 3.60 -0.72 -11.49
N PRO A 47 3.98 -1.83 -12.14
CA PRO A 47 3.09 -2.51 -13.09
C PRO A 47 1.75 -2.92 -12.46
N ALA A 48 1.76 -3.47 -11.25
CA ALA A 48 0.55 -3.87 -10.55
C ALA A 48 -0.29 -2.68 -10.10
N LEU A 49 0.37 -1.62 -9.61
CA LEU A 49 -0.31 -0.38 -9.20
C LEU A 49 -0.99 0.32 -10.38
N ILE A 50 -0.32 0.40 -11.54
CA ILE A 50 -0.86 1.03 -12.76
C ILE A 50 -2.16 0.33 -13.20
N VAL A 51 -2.23 -1.00 -13.12
CA VAL A 51 -3.47 -1.75 -13.43
C VAL A 51 -4.62 -1.29 -12.53
N GLY A 52 -4.35 -1.12 -11.22
CA GLY A 52 -5.33 -0.60 -10.26
C GLY A 52 -5.75 0.83 -10.58
N TRP A 53 -4.80 1.72 -10.89
CA TRP A 53 -5.09 3.12 -11.21
C TRP A 53 -5.92 3.26 -12.49
N VAL A 54 -5.61 2.47 -13.52
CA VAL A 54 -6.37 2.44 -14.78
C VAL A 54 -7.82 2.01 -14.52
N GLY A 55 -8.03 0.99 -13.68
CA GLY A 55 -9.38 0.57 -13.29
C GLY A 55 -10.18 1.70 -12.66
N ILE A 56 -9.61 2.40 -11.67
CA ILE A 56 -10.27 3.50 -10.98
C ILE A 56 -10.49 4.70 -11.91
N ALA A 57 -9.50 5.05 -12.73
CA ALA A 57 -9.61 6.17 -13.67
C ALA A 57 -10.69 5.93 -14.74
N ASN A 58 -10.95 4.67 -15.11
CA ASN A 58 -12.04 4.31 -16.01
C ASN A 58 -13.43 4.41 -15.36
N GLU A 59 -13.53 4.26 -14.04
CA GLU A 59 -14.79 4.39 -13.29
C GLU A 59 -15.18 5.85 -13.01
N ILE A 60 -14.20 6.71 -12.69
CA ILE A 60 -14.44 8.08 -12.21
C ILE A 60 -14.38 9.13 -13.34
N GLY A 61 -13.66 8.88 -14.43
CA GLY A 61 -13.45 9.85 -15.51
C GLY A 61 -14.56 9.87 -16.56
N ASP A 62 -14.74 11.02 -17.23
CA ASP A 62 -15.46 11.09 -18.50
C ASP A 62 -14.81 10.11 -19.50
N PRO A 63 -15.56 9.10 -20.00
CA PRO A 63 -15.01 8.07 -20.86
C PRO A 63 -14.32 8.58 -22.12
N ASP A 64 -14.68 9.80 -22.55
CA ASP A 64 -14.28 10.39 -23.82
C ASP A 64 -13.12 11.40 -23.68
N ALA A 65 -12.71 11.76 -22.46
CA ALA A 65 -11.66 12.75 -22.21
C ALA A 65 -10.33 12.12 -21.76
N PHE A 66 -9.44 11.82 -22.72
CA PHE A 66 -8.08 11.30 -22.45
C PHE A 66 -7.31 12.13 -21.41
N ALA A 67 -7.38 13.46 -21.50
CA ALA A 67 -6.72 14.37 -20.56
C ALA A 67 -7.24 14.22 -19.11
N GLY A 68 -8.54 13.94 -18.95
CA GLY A 68 -9.15 13.70 -17.64
C GLY A 68 -8.64 12.41 -16.99
N ARG A 69 -8.61 11.31 -17.77
CA ARG A 69 -8.09 10.01 -17.29
C ARG A 69 -6.61 10.07 -16.94
N PHE A 70 -5.80 10.75 -17.76
CA PHE A 70 -4.37 10.91 -17.47
C PHE A 70 -4.12 11.75 -16.20
N SER A 71 -4.86 12.85 -16.03
CA SER A 71 -4.84 13.62 -14.78
C SER A 71 -5.21 12.75 -13.57
N MET A 72 -6.25 11.92 -13.69
CA MET A 72 -6.68 11.03 -12.61
C MET A 72 -5.60 10.00 -12.26
N LEU A 73 -4.95 9.38 -13.25
CA LEU A 73 -3.81 8.48 -13.04
C LEU A 73 -2.69 9.14 -12.24
N LEU A 74 -2.32 10.38 -12.58
CA LEU A 74 -1.27 11.11 -11.85
C LEU A 74 -1.66 11.42 -10.41
N ARG A 75 -2.94 11.75 -10.16
CA ARG A 75 -3.45 11.96 -8.80
C ARG A 75 -3.41 10.67 -7.99
N LEU A 76 -3.86 9.55 -8.55
CA LEU A 76 -3.80 8.23 -7.90
C LEU A 76 -2.36 7.81 -7.60
N ALA A 77 -1.44 7.98 -8.56
CA ALA A 77 -0.02 7.72 -8.34
C ALA A 77 0.56 8.57 -7.20
N THR A 78 0.18 9.85 -7.12
CA THR A 78 0.60 10.76 -6.04
C THR A 78 0.07 10.31 -4.68
N VAL A 79 -1.20 9.89 -4.62
CA VAL A 79 -1.83 9.37 -3.40
C VAL A 79 -1.13 8.09 -2.92
N ASP A 80 -0.89 7.13 -3.83
CA ASP A 80 -0.28 5.85 -3.47
C ASP A 80 1.18 6.01 -3.04
N ILE A 81 1.99 6.78 -3.78
CA ILE A 81 3.38 7.04 -3.42
C ILE A 81 3.46 7.85 -2.13
N GLY A 82 2.59 8.84 -1.94
CA GLY A 82 2.53 9.65 -0.73
C GLY A 82 2.16 8.82 0.50
N SER A 83 1.11 8.01 0.42
CA SER A 83 0.65 7.14 1.51
C SER A 83 1.59 5.97 1.83
N TRP A 84 2.52 5.66 0.92
CA TRP A 84 3.64 4.77 1.16
C TRP A 84 4.81 5.48 1.86
N VAL A 85 5.30 6.59 1.29
CA VAL A 85 6.58 7.19 1.70
C VAL A 85 6.44 8.11 2.92
N LEU A 86 5.40 8.94 3.01
CA LEU A 86 5.25 9.93 4.08
C LEU A 86 5.13 9.30 5.48
N PRO A 87 4.44 8.16 5.69
CA PRO A 87 4.44 7.47 6.98
C PRO A 87 5.83 7.00 7.42
N LEU A 88 6.72 6.62 6.47
CA LEU A 88 8.10 6.25 6.79
C LEU A 88 8.91 7.47 7.25
N VAL A 89 8.66 8.64 6.68
CA VAL A 89 9.24 9.92 7.15
C VAL A 89 8.76 10.23 8.58
N ALA A 90 7.46 10.10 8.84
CA ALA A 90 6.92 10.29 10.19
C ALA A 90 7.54 9.29 11.19
N LEU A 91 7.69 8.02 10.78
CA LEU A 91 8.36 7.01 11.59
C LEU A 91 9.81 7.38 11.88
N ALA A 92 10.55 7.94 10.92
CA ALA A 92 11.94 8.38 11.13
C ALA A 92 12.06 9.40 12.27
N LEU A 93 11.07 10.29 12.42
CA LEU A 93 11.04 11.32 13.46
C LEU A 93 10.68 10.75 14.85
N VAL A 94 9.85 9.71 14.88
CA VAL A 94 9.31 9.12 16.12
C VAL A 94 10.18 7.96 16.62
N ALA A 95 10.77 7.17 15.72
CA ALA A 95 11.47 5.92 16.03
C ALA A 95 12.58 6.05 17.10
N PRO A 96 13.44 7.09 17.09
CA PRO A 96 14.45 7.27 18.14
C PRO A 96 13.82 7.44 19.53
N ARG A 97 12.75 8.25 19.63
CA ARG A 97 12.05 8.55 20.89
C ARG A 97 11.21 7.38 21.39
N ALA A 98 10.65 6.60 20.48
CA ALA A 98 9.91 5.37 20.78
C ALA A 98 10.85 4.17 21.10
N GLY A 99 12.16 4.38 21.15
CA GLY A 99 13.14 3.34 21.45
C GLY A 99 13.31 2.28 20.36
N ILE A 100 12.80 2.50 19.14
CA ILE A 100 12.92 1.57 17.99
C ILE A 100 13.90 2.06 16.92
N GLY A 101 14.63 3.15 17.16
CA GLY A 101 15.56 3.76 16.20
C GLY A 101 16.56 2.79 15.56
N GLY A 102 17.15 1.87 16.35
CA GLY A 102 18.08 0.86 15.82
C GLY A 102 17.43 -0.18 14.88
N ARG A 103 16.10 -0.22 14.78
CA ARG A 103 15.33 -1.09 13.88
C ARG A 103 14.71 -0.33 12.72
N PHE A 104 14.89 1.00 12.65
CA PHE A 104 14.28 1.84 11.62
C PHE A 104 14.69 1.39 10.20
N VAL A 105 16.00 1.26 9.94
CA VAL A 105 16.50 0.81 8.62
C VAL A 105 15.96 -0.58 8.28
N HIS A 106 15.95 -1.50 9.25
CA HIS A 106 15.43 -2.85 9.05
C HIS A 106 13.96 -2.81 8.62
N TYR A 107 13.16 -2.01 9.33
CA TYR A 107 11.75 -1.83 9.04
C TYR A 107 11.54 -1.25 7.65
N VAL A 108 12.20 -0.14 7.31
CA VAL A 108 12.02 0.53 6.01
C VAL A 108 12.37 -0.40 4.85
N VAL A 109 13.53 -1.05 4.90
CA VAL A 109 13.97 -1.98 3.84
C VAL A 109 12.99 -3.12 3.71
N ALA A 110 12.62 -3.79 4.81
CA ALA A 110 11.66 -4.89 4.77
C ALA A 110 10.27 -4.44 4.28
N SER A 111 9.79 -3.29 4.74
CA SER A 111 8.48 -2.76 4.38
C SER A 111 8.41 -2.38 2.91
N ASN A 112 9.46 -1.80 2.33
CA ASN A 112 9.48 -1.44 0.92
C ASN A 112 9.31 -2.67 0.02
N TRP A 113 10.11 -3.71 0.26
CA TRP A 113 10.02 -4.95 -0.50
C TRP A 113 8.70 -5.71 -0.22
N ALA A 114 8.19 -5.68 1.00
CA ALA A 114 6.88 -6.26 1.34
C ALA A 114 5.71 -5.52 0.66
N SER A 115 5.80 -4.19 0.51
CA SER A 115 4.82 -3.38 -0.22
C SER A 115 4.80 -3.73 -1.71
N ALA A 116 5.95 -4.00 -2.33
CA ALA A 116 5.98 -4.53 -3.69
C ALA A 116 5.26 -5.87 -3.82
N ILE A 117 5.54 -6.82 -2.92
CA ILE A 117 4.81 -8.11 -2.89
C ILE A 117 3.31 -7.88 -2.71
N THR A 118 2.93 -6.94 -1.83
CA THR A 118 1.52 -6.62 -1.57
C THR A 118 0.83 -6.02 -2.78
N ALA A 119 1.49 -5.15 -3.56
CA ALA A 119 0.93 -4.61 -4.80
C ALA A 119 0.60 -5.73 -5.80
N TRP A 120 1.52 -6.69 -5.98
CA TRP A 120 1.29 -7.86 -6.83
C TRP A 120 0.23 -8.81 -6.26
N LEU A 121 0.16 -8.96 -4.93
CA LEU A 121 -0.90 -9.74 -4.26
C LEU A 121 -2.29 -9.13 -4.50
N MET A 122 -2.40 -7.81 -4.63
CA MET A 122 -3.66 -7.10 -4.93
C MET A 122 -4.02 -7.12 -6.41
N LEU A 123 -3.12 -7.51 -7.32
CA LEU A 123 -3.36 -7.50 -8.75
C LEU A 123 -4.65 -8.25 -9.16
N PRO A 124 -4.99 -9.44 -8.61
CA PRO A 124 -6.25 -10.11 -8.93
C PRO A 124 -7.48 -9.25 -8.61
N SER A 125 -7.48 -8.53 -7.49
CA SER A 125 -8.57 -7.59 -7.14
C SER A 125 -8.66 -6.44 -8.16
N ALA A 126 -7.52 -5.87 -8.57
CA ALA A 126 -7.49 -4.85 -9.59
C ALA A 126 -8.01 -5.36 -10.95
N LEU A 127 -7.60 -6.56 -11.37
CA LEU A 127 -8.07 -7.18 -12.61
C LEU A 127 -9.57 -7.48 -12.58
N THR A 128 -10.12 -7.93 -11.44
CA THR A 128 -11.57 -8.15 -11.34
C THR A 128 -12.38 -6.89 -11.62
N ARG A 129 -11.89 -5.70 -11.25
CA ARG A 129 -12.58 -4.43 -11.58
C ARG A 129 -12.54 -4.06 -13.05
N LEU A 130 -11.53 -4.53 -13.80
CA LEU A 130 -11.40 -4.25 -15.23
C LEU A 130 -12.30 -5.16 -16.08
N PHE A 131 -12.54 -6.40 -15.62
CA PHE A 131 -13.26 -7.41 -16.41
C PHE A 131 -14.66 -7.74 -15.88
N LEU A 132 -14.93 -7.47 -14.61
CA LEU A 132 -16.24 -7.63 -13.97
C LEU A 132 -16.75 -6.26 -13.52
N SER A 133 -18.06 -6.09 -13.40
CA SER A 133 -18.60 -4.91 -12.74
C SER A 133 -18.07 -4.85 -11.30
N SER A 134 -17.52 -3.70 -10.89
CA SER A 134 -17.03 -3.46 -9.53
C SER A 134 -18.11 -3.56 -8.46
N ALA A 135 -19.39 -3.51 -8.88
CA ALA A 135 -20.57 -3.79 -8.05
C ALA A 135 -20.81 -5.29 -7.78
N SER A 136 -20.02 -6.20 -8.37
CA SER A 136 -20.16 -7.63 -8.10
C SER A 136 -19.70 -7.98 -6.68
N GLN A 137 -20.54 -8.67 -5.91
CA GLN A 137 -20.20 -9.15 -4.56
C GLN A 137 -18.91 -9.98 -4.54
N VAL A 138 -18.62 -10.70 -5.64
CA VAL A 138 -17.39 -11.47 -5.82
C VAL A 138 -16.16 -10.57 -5.81
N SER A 139 -16.17 -9.46 -6.56
CA SER A 139 -15.02 -8.53 -6.62
C SER A 139 -14.76 -7.88 -5.26
N SER A 140 -15.83 -7.51 -4.53
CA SER A 140 -15.73 -6.98 -3.17
C SER A 140 -15.16 -8.00 -2.19
N LEU A 141 -15.62 -9.26 -2.24
CA LEU A 141 -15.09 -10.33 -1.39
C LEU A 141 -13.63 -10.65 -1.67
N VAL A 142 -13.23 -10.75 -2.95
CA VAL A 142 -11.83 -10.98 -3.34
C VAL A 142 -10.94 -9.86 -2.81
N SER A 143 -11.36 -8.61 -2.98
CA SER A 143 -10.63 -7.43 -2.49
C SER A 143 -10.48 -7.46 -0.97
N LEU A 144 -11.57 -7.76 -0.24
CA LEU A 144 -11.56 -7.83 1.22
C LEU A 144 -10.66 -8.95 1.75
N LEU A 145 -10.71 -10.14 1.15
CA LEU A 145 -9.88 -11.28 1.56
C LEU A 145 -8.40 -11.03 1.31
N LEU A 146 -8.06 -10.48 0.13
CA LEU A 146 -6.67 -10.13 -0.19
C LEU A 146 -6.17 -9.02 0.73
N PHE A 147 -6.98 -7.99 0.99
CA PHE A 147 -6.66 -6.94 1.96
C PHE A 147 -6.44 -7.48 3.37
N ALA A 148 -7.34 -8.34 3.87
CA ALA A 148 -7.16 -8.96 5.18
C ALA A 148 -5.87 -9.81 5.24
N LEU A 149 -5.58 -10.57 4.17
CA LEU A 149 -4.34 -11.33 4.06
C LEU A 149 -3.11 -10.41 4.08
N SER A 150 -3.11 -9.31 3.33
CA SER A 150 -1.98 -8.37 3.32
C SER A 150 -1.76 -7.70 4.68
N MET A 151 -2.83 -7.41 5.41
CA MET A 151 -2.75 -6.90 6.78
C MET A 151 -2.06 -7.89 7.71
N VAL A 152 -2.46 -9.17 7.68
CA VAL A 152 -1.83 -10.22 8.48
C VAL A 152 -0.35 -10.38 8.11
N LEU A 153 -0.01 -10.43 6.82
CA LEU A 153 1.37 -10.58 6.37
C LEU A 153 2.24 -9.38 6.75
N THR A 154 1.72 -8.16 6.64
CA THR A 154 2.43 -6.93 7.02
C THR A 154 2.63 -6.84 8.53
N TRP A 155 1.64 -7.25 9.32
CA TRP A 155 1.77 -7.35 10.78
C TRP A 155 2.84 -8.36 11.19
N ARG A 156 2.89 -9.53 10.56
CA ARG A 156 3.94 -10.55 10.80
C ARG A 156 5.33 -10.03 10.43
N MET A 157 5.46 -9.40 9.27
CA MET A 157 6.71 -8.76 8.83
C MET A 157 7.15 -7.70 9.83
N THR A 158 6.23 -6.84 10.28
CA THR A 158 6.52 -5.79 11.26
C THR A 158 7.02 -6.38 12.58
N ASN A 159 6.34 -7.39 13.11
CA ASN A 159 6.77 -8.06 14.35
C ASN A 159 8.16 -8.71 14.22
N ALA A 160 8.38 -9.45 13.12
CA ALA A 160 9.66 -10.12 12.86
C ALA A 160 10.81 -9.10 12.73
N THR A 161 10.55 -7.96 12.10
CA THR A 161 11.55 -6.94 11.81
C THR A 161 11.87 -6.06 13.03
N ILE A 162 10.85 -5.68 13.79
CA ILE A 162 11.02 -4.86 15.00
C ILE A 162 11.68 -5.70 16.11
N GLY A 163 11.29 -6.96 16.29
CA GLY A 163 11.98 -7.89 17.18
C GLY A 163 12.03 -7.45 18.66
N LYS A 164 11.07 -6.63 19.11
CA LYS A 164 10.96 -6.13 20.49
C LYS A 164 9.73 -6.66 21.24
N GLY A 165 9.22 -7.80 20.80
CA GLY A 165 8.00 -8.42 21.34
C GLY A 165 6.73 -7.98 20.59
N ALA A 166 5.68 -8.80 20.72
CA ALA A 166 4.45 -8.67 19.94
C ALA A 166 3.70 -7.36 20.19
N ALA A 167 3.73 -6.83 21.42
CA ALA A 167 3.08 -5.58 21.77
C ALA A 167 3.70 -4.38 21.01
N VAL A 168 5.03 -4.28 21.01
CA VAL A 168 5.74 -3.19 20.31
C VAL A 168 5.58 -3.33 18.80
N GLY A 169 5.74 -4.53 18.25
CA GLY A 169 5.55 -4.76 16.82
C GLY A 169 4.12 -4.44 16.35
N THR A 170 3.11 -4.79 17.16
CA THR A 170 1.71 -4.44 16.88
C THR A 170 1.48 -2.93 16.98
N ALA A 171 2.06 -2.24 17.96
CA ALA A 171 1.96 -0.79 18.06
C ALA A 171 2.57 -0.07 16.85
N VAL A 172 3.72 -0.54 16.35
CA VAL A 172 4.33 -0.02 15.11
C VAL A 172 3.43 -0.29 13.90
N PHE A 173 2.90 -1.51 13.76
CA PHE A 173 2.01 -1.87 12.66
C PHE A 173 0.75 -0.98 12.65
N VAL A 174 0.07 -0.84 13.80
CA VAL A 174 -1.13 -0.01 13.92
C VAL A 174 -0.82 1.46 13.69
N GLY A 175 0.28 1.97 14.26
CA GLY A 175 0.69 3.36 14.07
C GLY A 175 0.99 3.68 12.60
N MET A 176 1.69 2.78 11.91
CA MET A 176 1.97 2.92 10.48
C MET A 176 0.70 2.82 9.63
N PHE A 177 -0.19 1.89 9.94
CA PHE A 177 -1.47 1.75 9.24
C PHE A 177 -2.33 3.02 9.38
N ILE A 178 -2.46 3.56 10.59
CA ILE A 178 -3.19 4.81 10.83
C ILE A 178 -2.52 5.98 10.10
N ALA A 179 -1.18 6.10 10.17
CA ALA A 179 -0.45 7.16 9.47
C ALA A 179 -0.67 7.07 7.94
N SER A 180 -0.61 5.87 7.36
CA SER A 180 -0.92 5.66 5.93
C SER A 180 -2.36 6.06 5.59
N LEU A 181 -3.35 5.73 6.41
CA LEU A 181 -4.74 6.15 6.19
C LEU A 181 -4.92 7.67 6.26
N LEU A 182 -4.30 8.33 7.25
CA LEU A 182 -4.35 9.79 7.37
C LEU A 182 -3.76 10.47 6.15
N VAL A 183 -2.61 9.98 5.66
CA VAL A 183 -2.00 10.50 4.43
C VAL A 183 -2.86 10.20 3.21
N LEU A 184 -3.39 8.98 3.09
CA LEU A 184 -4.27 8.56 1.99
C LEU A 184 -5.47 9.50 1.86
N PHE A 185 -6.26 9.65 2.93
CA PHE A 185 -7.46 10.48 2.92
C PHE A 185 -7.12 11.97 2.79
N GLY A 186 -6.04 12.42 3.43
CA GLY A 186 -5.55 13.79 3.30
C GLY A 186 -5.19 14.14 1.86
N LEU A 187 -4.44 13.27 1.17
CA LEU A 187 -4.06 13.48 -0.23
C LEU A 187 -5.26 13.35 -1.19
N GLN A 188 -6.18 12.41 -0.95
CA GLN A 188 -7.41 12.30 -1.73
C GLN A 188 -8.25 13.59 -1.64
N MET A 189 -8.40 14.14 -0.43
CA MET A 189 -9.09 15.41 -0.21
C MET A 189 -8.38 16.57 -0.91
N LEU A 190 -7.06 16.69 -0.73
CA LEU A 190 -6.26 17.76 -1.34
C LEU A 190 -6.26 17.72 -2.87
N LEU A 191 -6.34 16.52 -3.46
CA LEU A 191 -6.33 16.32 -4.91
C LEU A 191 -7.73 16.19 -5.51
N GLY A 192 -8.79 16.32 -4.70
CA GLY A 192 -10.18 16.24 -5.14
C GLY A 192 -10.55 14.88 -5.74
N ILE A 193 -10.04 13.78 -5.18
CA ILE A 193 -10.48 12.42 -5.51
C ILE A 193 -11.66 12.09 -4.60
N ALA A 194 -12.89 12.24 -5.10
CA ALA A 194 -14.09 11.85 -4.38
C ALA A 194 -14.43 10.38 -4.64
N VAL A 195 -14.84 9.67 -3.59
CA VAL A 195 -15.62 8.43 -3.73
C VAL A 195 -17.05 8.86 -4.07
N PRO A 196 -17.71 8.33 -5.12
CA PRO A 196 -19.07 8.71 -5.46
C PRO A 196 -20.02 8.58 -4.26
N ASP A 197 -20.80 9.63 -3.97
CA ASP A 197 -21.74 9.74 -2.83
C ASP A 197 -23.03 8.89 -3.00
N ASP A 198 -23.03 7.90 -3.89
CA ASP A 198 -24.25 7.31 -4.46
C ASP A 198 -25.02 6.37 -3.53
N VAL A 199 -24.64 6.24 -2.25
CA VAL A 199 -25.35 5.38 -1.29
C VAL A 199 -26.32 6.18 -0.39
N GLY A 200 -26.22 7.51 -0.33
CA GLY A 200 -27.00 8.32 0.63
C GLY A 200 -28.13 9.17 0.05
N ALA A 201 -27.96 9.73 -1.15
CA ALA A 201 -28.82 10.83 -1.61
C ALA A 201 -30.06 10.41 -2.41
N GLN A 202 -30.03 9.25 -3.08
CA GLN A 202 -31.15 8.80 -3.93
C GLN A 202 -32.36 8.26 -3.12
N SER A 203 -32.19 7.92 -1.85
CA SER A 203 -33.31 7.41 -1.03
C SER A 203 -34.23 8.51 -0.49
N LEU A 204 -33.76 9.77 -0.44
CA LEU A 204 -34.49 10.88 0.17
C LEU A 204 -35.30 11.71 -0.85
N SER A 205 -34.94 11.68 -2.14
CA SER A 205 -35.69 12.41 -3.19
C SER A 205 -36.95 11.69 -3.65
N GLY A 206 -37.16 10.42 -3.29
CA GLY A 206 -38.38 9.66 -3.58
C GLY A 206 -39.48 9.76 -2.52
N LEU A 207 -39.22 10.42 -1.38
CA LEU A 207 -40.11 10.43 -0.22
C LEU A 207 -40.94 11.72 -0.04
N TYR A 208 -40.79 12.71 -0.93
CA TYR A 208 -41.60 13.92 -0.92
C TYR A 208 -42.15 14.22 -2.33
N PRO A 209 -43.40 13.80 -2.64
CA PRO A 209 -44.12 14.38 -3.76
C PRO A 209 -44.54 15.82 -3.40
N GLY A 210 -44.21 16.76 -4.29
CA GLY A 210 -44.76 18.12 -4.30
C GLY A 210 -46.22 18.15 -4.73
#